data_AF-A0A4V5NY86-F1
#
_entry.id   AF-A0A4V5NY86-F1
#
_cell.length_a   1.000
_cell.length_b   1.000
_cell.length_c   1.000
_cell.angle_alpha   90.00
_cell.angle_beta   90.00
_cell.angle_gamma   90.00
#
_symmetry.space_group_name_H-M   'P 1'
#
loop_
_entity.id
_entity.type
_entity.pdbx_description
1 polymer ?
#
loop_
_entity_poly.entity_id
_entity_poly.type
_entity_poly.pdbx_seq_one_letter_code
_entity_poly.pdbx_strand_id
1 'polypeptide(L)'
;MKDRKITVSLSCATCGAADFEFNEDRSYVKCKTCNREYLGGYDELVEFNQAQINAVVNKTKQQIGKELKEEITKSLKDAFRGNKFIKFK
;
A
#
# COMPACT_ATOMS: atom_id res chain seq x y z
N MET A 1 13.59 -12.36 5.15
CA MET A 1 12.87 -11.16 4.67
C MET A 1 11.82 -10.82 5.72
N LYS A 2 11.63 -9.55 6.09
CA LYS A 2 10.52 -9.17 7.00
C LYS A 2 9.21 -9.24 6.19
N ASP A 3 8.32 -10.15 6.54
CA ASP A 3 6.95 -10.16 6.03
C ASP A 3 6.23 -8.87 6.46
N ARG A 4 5.86 -8.02 5.50
CA ARG A 4 5.12 -6.76 5.75
C ARG A 4 3.70 -6.91 5.22
N LYS A 5 2.72 -6.75 6.11
CA LYS A 5 1.30 -6.63 5.73
C LYS A 5 1.00 -5.18 5.35
N ILE A 6 0.41 -4.98 4.18
CA ILE A 6 -0.06 -3.67 3.71
C ILE A 6 -1.58 -3.72 3.76
N THR A 7 -2.19 -2.78 4.48
CA THR A 7 -3.64 -2.62 4.54
C THR A 7 -4.02 -1.35 3.79
N VAL A 8 -5.01 -1.43 2.91
CA VAL A 8 -5.56 -0.28 2.18
C VAL A 8 -7.01 -0.11 2.60
N SER A 9 -7.37 1.11 3.02
CA SER A 9 -8.76 1.47 3.32
C SER A 9 -9.47 1.83 2.02
N LEU A 10 -10.65 1.25 1.81
CA LEU A 10 -11.51 1.58 0.67
C LEU A 10 -12.39 2.77 1.03
N SER A 11 -12.65 3.62 0.05
CA SER A 11 -13.47 4.82 0.18
C SER A 11 -14.58 4.85 -0.86
N CYS A 12 -15.69 5.49 -0.51
CA CYS A 12 -16.83 5.61 -1.40
C CYS A 12 -16.46 6.53 -2.57
N ALA A 13 -16.69 6.08 -3.80
CA ALA A 13 -16.39 6.83 -5.01
C ALA A 13 -17.17 8.16 -5.13
N THR A 14 -18.25 8.32 -4.35
CA THR A 14 -19.10 9.53 -4.40
C THR A 14 -18.84 10.50 -3.25
N CYS A 15 -18.74 10.01 -2.02
CA CYS A 15 -18.61 10.89 -0.84
C CYS A 15 -17.29 10.73 -0.07
N GLY A 16 -16.41 9.80 -0.48
CA GLY A 16 -15.12 9.56 0.17
C GLY A 16 -15.20 8.88 1.55
N ALA A 17 -16.40 8.59 2.07
CA ALA A 17 -16.57 7.91 3.35
C ALA A 17 -16.15 6.43 3.26
N ALA A 18 -15.73 5.85 4.38
CA ALA A 18 -15.29 4.45 4.48
C ALA A 18 -16.27 3.55 5.26
N ASP A 19 -17.49 4.02 5.52
CA ASP A 19 -18.53 3.25 6.21
C ASP A 19 -19.49 2.61 5.20
N PHE A 20 -19.52 1.28 5.23
CA PHE A 20 -20.23 0.45 4.27
C PHE A 20 -21.04 -0.63 4.98
N GLU A 21 -22.15 -1.00 4.35
CA GLU A 21 -22.97 -2.16 4.66
C GLU A 21 -22.77 -3.21 3.57
N PHE A 22 -22.64 -4.47 3.96
CA PHE A 22 -22.39 -5.61 3.08
C PHE A 22 -23.43 -6.69 3.34
N ASN A 23 -23.80 -7.43 2.30
CA ASN A 23 -24.46 -8.72 2.47
C ASN A 23 -23.45 -9.82 2.86
N GLU A 24 -23.96 -10.99 3.25
CA GLU A 24 -23.13 -12.11 3.75
C GLU A 24 -22.08 -12.57 2.72
N ASP A 25 -22.45 -12.58 1.44
CA ASP A 25 -21.63 -12.99 0.30
C ASP A 25 -20.84 -11.84 -0.34
N ARG A 26 -20.98 -10.61 0.15
CA ARG A 26 -20.31 -9.38 -0.34
C ARG A 26 -20.52 -9.06 -1.82
N SER A 27 -21.53 -9.66 -2.45
CA SER A 27 -21.96 -9.33 -3.82
C SER A 27 -22.68 -7.99 -3.90
N TYR A 28 -23.02 -7.38 -2.76
CA TYR A 28 -23.64 -6.08 -2.66
C TYR A 28 -22.98 -5.24 -1.57
N VAL A 29 -22.74 -3.97 -1.88
CA VAL A 29 -22.21 -3.00 -0.92
C VAL A 29 -23.01 -1.71 -0.98
N LYS A 30 -23.31 -1.13 0.17
CA LYS A 30 -23.94 0.19 0.27
C LYS A 30 -23.12 1.11 1.15
N CYS A 31 -22.85 2.32 0.67
CA CYS A 31 -22.26 3.36 1.52
C CYS A 31 -23.32 3.89 2.49
N LYS A 32 -23.07 3.81 3.80
CA LYS A 32 -24.03 4.27 4.82
C LYS A 32 -24.19 5.79 4.85
N THR A 33 -23.20 6.53 4.37
CA THR A 33 -23.20 8.00 4.42
C THR A 33 -24.01 8.64 3.30
N CYS A 34 -23.83 8.18 2.05
CA CYS A 34 -24.49 8.77 0.88
C CYS A 34 -25.52 7.85 0.23
N ASN A 35 -25.74 6.66 0.80
CA ASN A 35 -26.65 5.63 0.29
C ASN A 35 -26.32 5.10 -1.11
N ARG A 36 -25.12 5.36 -1.64
CA ARG A 36 -24.67 4.78 -2.91
C ARG A 36 -24.58 3.26 -2.80
N GLU A 37 -25.12 2.58 -3.80
CA GLU A 37 -25.13 1.13 -3.94
C GLU A 37 -24.09 0.69 -4.98
N TYR A 38 -23.37 -0.38 -4.68
CA TYR A 38 -22.42 -1.08 -5.55
C TYR A 38 -23.00 -2.48 -5.77
N LEU A 39 -23.61 -2.68 -6.94
CA LEU A 39 -24.29 -3.92 -7.31
C LEU A 39 -23.32 -5.01 -7.77
N GLY A 40 -22.08 -4.64 -8.12
CA GLY A 40 -20.96 -5.57 -8.30
C GLY A 40 -20.24 -5.88 -6.99
N GLY A 41 -20.78 -5.42 -5.86
CA GLY A 41 -20.31 -5.81 -4.54
C GLY A 41 -18.94 -5.24 -4.18
N TYR A 42 -18.20 -6.03 -3.42
CA TYR A 42 -16.87 -5.67 -2.95
C TYR A 42 -15.89 -5.46 -4.11
N ASP A 43 -16.01 -6.24 -5.18
CA ASP A 43 -15.12 -6.16 -6.34
C ASP A 43 -15.27 -4.81 -7.06
N GLU A 44 -16.51 -4.36 -7.28
CA GLU A 44 -16.78 -3.04 -7.85
C GLU A 44 -16.19 -1.92 -6.97
N LEU A 45 -16.34 -2.02 -5.65
CA LEU A 45 -15.76 -1.05 -4.72
C LEU A 45 -14.22 -1.04 -4.80
N VAL A 46 -13.59 -2.21 -4.94
CA VAL A 46 -12.13 -2.33 -5.12
C VAL A 46 -11.69 -1.70 -6.44
N GLU A 47 -12.40 -1.94 -7.54
CA GLU A 47 -12.09 -1.35 -8.85
C GLU A 47 -12.09 0.18 -8.79
N PHE A 48 -13.08 0.78 -8.13
CA PHE A 48 -13.12 2.23 -7.91
C PHE A 48 -11.94 2.76 -7.09
N ASN A 49 -11.41 1.95 -6.17
CA ASN A 49 -10.29 2.30 -5.30
C ASN A 49 -8.93 1.85 -5.87
N GLN A 50 -8.89 1.24 -7.06
CA GLN A 50 -7.66 0.66 -7.63
C GLN A 50 -6.55 1.69 -7.78
N ALA A 51 -6.88 2.94 -8.11
CA ALA A 51 -5.90 4.03 -8.18
C ALA A 51 -5.23 4.29 -6.81
N GLN A 52 -6.01 4.32 -5.73
CA GLN A 52 -5.50 4.49 -4.37
C GLN A 52 -4.68 3.28 -3.93
N ILE A 53 -5.16 2.07 -4.21
CA ILE A 53 -4.44 0.82 -3.94
C ILE A 53 -3.07 0.84 -4.64
N ASN A 54 -3.03 1.18 -5.93
CA ASN A 54 -1.80 1.27 -6.71
C ASN A 54 -0.85 2.33 -6.16
N ALA A 55 -1.36 3.47 -5.71
CA ALA A 55 -0.55 4.51 -5.09
C ALA A 55 0.12 4.02 -3.79
N VAL A 56 -0.63 3.35 -2.91
CA VAL A 56 -0.10 2.78 -1.67
C VAL A 56 0.95 1.71 -1.99
N VAL A 57 0.65 0.77 -2.89
CA VAL A 57 1.57 -0.30 -3.28
C VAL A 57 2.87 0.25 -3.87
N ASN A 58 2.78 1.24 -4.77
CA ASN A 58 3.97 1.85 -5.38
C ASN A 58 4.82 2.59 -4.35
N LYS A 59 4.18 3.35 -3.44
CA LYS A 59 4.88 4.04 -2.36
C LYS A 59 5.59 3.06 -1.44
N THR A 60 4.93 1.97 -1.06
CA THR A 60 5.55 0.93 -0.23
C THR A 60 6.71 0.24 -0.93
N LYS A 61 6.58 -0.10 -2.23
CA LYS A 61 7.68 -0.66 -3.02
C LYS A 61 8.89 0.28 -3.08
N GLN A 62 8.66 1.58 -3.31
CA GLN A 62 9.74 2.57 -3.31
C GLN A 62 10.42 2.68 -1.96
N GLN A 63 9.65 2.67 -0.88
CA GLN A 63 10.19 2.74 0.48
C GLN A 63 11.06 1.51 0.79
N ILE A 64 10.58 0.31 0.46
CA ILE A 64 11.35 -0.94 0.60
C ILE A 64 12.65 -0.87 -0.21
N GLY A 65 12.59 -0.39 -1.46
CA GLY A 65 13.77 -0.25 -2.30
C GLY A 65 14.80 0.72 -1.74
N LYS A 66 14.37 1.82 -1.12
CA LYS A 66 15.26 2.76 -0.42
C LYS A 66 15.89 2.12 0.82
N GLU A 67 15.08 1.51 1.68
CA GLU A 67 15.57 0.84 2.89
C GLU A 67 16.62 -0.24 2.55
N LEU A 68 16.36 -1.09 1.55
CA LEU A 68 17.33 -2.08 1.08
C LEU A 68 18.63 -1.46 0.57
N LYS A 69 18.53 -0.38 -0.23
CA LYS A 69 19.72 0.32 -0.74
C LYS A 69 20.53 0.94 0.39
N GLU A 70 19.87 1.55 1.37
CA GLU A 70 20.52 2.14 2.53
C GLU A 70 21.19 1.08 3.40
N GLU A 71 20.52 -0.05 3.66
CA GLU A 71 21.12 -1.17 4.39
C GLU A 71 22.34 -1.74 3.66
N ILE A 72 22.23 -2.02 2.35
CA ILE A 72 23.36 -2.52 1.55
C ILE A 72 24.50 -1.49 1.54
N THR A 73 24.20 -0.21 1.31
CA THR A 73 25.22 0.85 1.27
C THR A 73 25.90 0.99 2.61
N LYS A 74 25.14 0.92 3.71
CA LYS A 74 25.68 0.97 5.07
C LYS A 74 26.54 -0.24 5.36
N SER A 75 26.06 -1.45 5.08
CA SER A 75 26.83 -2.69 5.24
C SER A 75 28.12 -2.68 4.43
N LEU A 76 28.09 -2.21 3.18
CA LEU A 76 29.30 -2.04 2.36
C LEU A 76 30.24 -1.01 2.99
N LYS A 77 29.73 0.18 3.33
CA LYS A 77 30.56 1.23 3.96
C LYS A 77 31.19 0.76 5.27
N ASP A 78 30.44 0.03 6.10
CA ASP A 78 30.92 -0.50 7.38
C ASP A 78 31.94 -1.63 7.16
N ALA A 79 31.72 -2.54 6.20
CA ALA A 79 32.67 -3.60 5.85
C ALA A 79 34.00 -3.08 5.31
N PHE A 80 33.99 -1.92 4.64
CA PHE A 80 35.20 -1.28 4.12
C PHE A 80 35.73 -0.15 5.01
N ARG A 81 35.06 0.15 6.13
CA ARG A 81 35.46 1.18 7.10
C ARG A 81 36.70 0.69 7.87
N GLY A 82 37.87 1.13 7.44
CA GLY A 82 39.16 0.72 8.01
C GLY A 82 40.12 0.09 7.00
N ASN A 83 39.67 -0.16 5.77
CA ASN A 83 40.58 -0.56 4.70
C ASN A 83 41.41 0.66 4.24
N LYS A 84 42.73 0.64 4.49
CA LYS A 84 43.66 1.72 4.11
C LYS A 84 43.71 2.01 2.59
N PHE A 85 43.20 1.09 1.76
CA PHE A 85 43.28 1.17 0.30
C PHE A 85 41.96 1.52 -0.41
N ILE A 86 40.81 1.55 0.29
CA ILE A 86 39.50 1.87 -0.32
C ILE A 86 38.89 3.09 0.39
N LYS A 87 38.87 4.23 -0.31
CA LYS A 87 38.21 5.47 0.15
C LYS A 87 36.84 5.60 -0.53
N PHE A 88 35.76 5.54 0.24
CA PHE A 88 34.44 5.95 -0.24
C PHE A 88 34.38 7.48 -0.31
N LYS A 89 34.11 8.04 -1.48
CA LYS A 89 33.83 9.47 -1.67
C LYS A 89 32.33 9.73 -1.50
#